data_AF-A0A2G2A0U5-F1
#
_entry.id   AF-A0A2G2A0U5-F1
#
_cell.length_a   1.000
_cell.length_b   1.000
_cell.length_c   1.000
_cell.angle_alpha   90.00
_cell.angle_beta   90.00
_cell.angle_gamma   90.00
#
_symmetry.space_group_name_H-M   'P 1'
#
loop_
_entity.id
_entity.type
_entity.pdbx_description
1 polymer ?
#
loop_
_entity_poly.entity_id
_entity_poly.type
_entity_poly.pdbx_seq_one_letter_code
_entity_poly.pdbx_strand_id
1 'polypeptide(L)'
;MILCLDIGNSHIFGGVFRDDALQCSFRYPATTPVTSDQFGLFLKGVIRENALDPSHIDDIAISSVVPSLEYSVNAACIKYFSITPLQLKPGIKTGIKLKIKNTHEIGADRIANAIAAVAHFPHKNVMIIDFGTATTVCAINANKEYLGGAIMPGIKISMDALHTHAARLAPVDIVIPTEVIGTTTESNIQSGLYYSQLGGVSMMIEQTCQTLFNKDKPIIIATGGYAHLFQNTPLFDVMIPDLALQGLRIMIKTHHVQRMNA
;
A
#
# COMPACT_ATOMS: atom_id res chain seq x y z
N MET A 1 -16.40 -4.84 14.77
CA MET A 1 -15.50 -3.98 13.96
C MET A 1 -14.40 -4.83 13.33
N ILE A 2 -13.79 -4.36 12.24
CA ILE A 2 -12.75 -5.10 11.51
C ILE A 2 -11.40 -4.40 11.69
N LEU A 3 -10.37 -5.11 12.14
CA LEU A 3 -9.00 -4.64 12.16
C LEU A 3 -8.26 -5.10 10.90
N CYS A 4 -7.73 -4.17 10.11
CA CYS A 4 -6.91 -4.48 8.95
C CYS A 4 -5.45 -4.14 9.23
N LEU A 5 -4.51 -5.02 8.86
CA LEU A 5 -3.08 -4.83 9.02
C LEU A 5 -2.35 -5.10 7.69
N ASP A 6 -1.64 -4.10 7.19
CA ASP A 6 -0.75 -4.22 6.05
C ASP A 6 0.71 -4.20 6.53
N ILE A 7 1.38 -5.35 6.46
CA ILE A 7 2.74 -5.57 6.95
C ILE A 7 3.73 -5.31 5.81
N GLY A 8 4.16 -4.05 5.68
CA GLY A 8 5.19 -3.61 4.74
C GLY A 8 6.60 -3.64 5.32
N ASN A 9 7.61 -3.45 4.46
CA ASN A 9 9.03 -3.51 4.85
C ASN A 9 9.44 -2.44 5.88
N SER A 10 8.89 -1.22 5.78
CA SER A 10 9.23 -0.14 6.70
C SER A 10 8.28 -0.03 7.88
N HIS A 11 6.98 -0.28 7.64
CA HIS A 11 5.93 -0.13 8.65
C HIS A 11 4.86 -1.20 8.48
N ILE A 12 4.30 -1.64 9.60
CA ILE A 12 2.96 -2.20 9.66
C ILE A 12 1.98 -1.02 9.70
N PHE A 13 1.15 -0.90 8.68
CA PHE A 13 0.07 0.07 8.65
C PHE A 13 -1.23 -0.63 9.06
N GLY A 14 -1.89 -0.13 10.11
CA GLY A 14 -3.10 -0.71 10.64
C GLY A 14 -4.26 0.27 10.63
N GLY A 15 -5.49 -0.25 10.59
CA GLY A 15 -6.68 0.56 10.74
C GLY A 15 -7.89 -0.24 11.20
N VAL A 16 -8.76 0.41 11.95
CA VAL A 16 -10.01 -0.19 12.44
C VAL A 16 -11.18 0.38 11.66
N PHE A 17 -11.97 -0.51 11.06
CA PHE A 17 -13.19 -0.15 10.36
C PHE A 17 -14.44 -0.49 11.17
N ARG A 18 -15.40 0.42 11.12
CA ARG A 18 -16.80 0.15 11.42
C ARG A 18 -17.56 0.26 10.11
N ASP A 19 -18.15 -0.84 9.67
CA ASP A 19 -18.77 -0.98 8.35
C ASP A 19 -17.82 -0.64 7.20
N ASP A 20 -17.99 0.51 6.57
CA ASP A 20 -17.17 1.01 5.47
C ASP A 20 -16.30 2.20 5.89
N ALA A 21 -16.47 2.72 7.11
CA ALA A 21 -15.77 3.89 7.62
C ALA A 21 -14.54 3.52 8.44
N LEU A 22 -13.38 4.05 8.05
CA LEU A 22 -12.15 3.97 8.82
C LEU A 22 -12.27 4.84 10.07
N GLN A 23 -12.26 4.22 11.24
CA GLN A 23 -12.42 4.89 12.53
C GLN A 23 -11.09 5.47 13.03
N CYS A 24 -10.02 4.71 12.88
CA CYS A 24 -8.67 5.16 13.17
C CYS A 24 -7.67 4.38 12.32
N SER A 25 -6.49 4.96 12.13
CA SER A 25 -5.34 4.28 11.55
C SER A 25 -4.08 4.57 12.36
N PHE A 26 -3.12 3.66 12.28
CA PHE A 26 -1.87 3.74 13.04
C PHE A 26 -0.74 3.06 12.29
N ARG A 27 0.50 3.40 12.66
CA ARG A 27 1.71 2.78 12.10
C ARG A 27 2.55 2.21 13.22
N TYR A 28 3.17 1.07 12.94
CA TYR A 28 4.16 0.43 13.80
C TYR A 28 5.41 0.13 12.97
N PRO A 29 6.63 0.44 13.44
CA PRO A 29 7.85 0.14 12.70
C PRO A 29 8.00 -1.37 12.42
N ALA A 30 8.29 -1.73 11.17
CA ALA A 30 8.53 -3.13 10.76
C ALA A 30 10.03 -3.49 10.68
N THR A 31 10.90 -2.53 10.99
CA THR A 31 12.36 -2.66 10.83
C THR A 31 13.03 -3.50 11.91
N THR A 32 12.36 -3.78 13.02
CA THR A 32 12.89 -4.55 14.14
C THR A 32 12.01 -5.76 14.45
N PRO A 33 12.58 -6.93 14.77
CA PRO A 33 11.82 -8.07 15.27
C PRO A 33 10.95 -7.66 16.47
N VAL A 34 9.72 -8.13 16.49
CA VAL A 34 8.75 -7.86 17.57
C VAL A 34 8.20 -9.18 18.10
N THR A 35 7.98 -9.27 19.41
CA THR A 35 7.30 -10.42 20.01
C THR A 35 5.78 -10.26 19.90
N SER A 36 5.04 -11.37 20.00
CA SER A 36 3.58 -11.33 20.00
C SER A 36 3.01 -10.50 21.16
N ASP A 37 3.69 -10.46 22.31
CA ASP A 37 3.28 -9.67 23.46
C ASP A 37 3.48 -8.18 23.28
N GLN A 38 4.65 -7.76 22.75
CA GLN A 38 4.91 -6.36 22.43
C GLN A 38 3.87 -5.83 21.44
N PHE A 39 3.64 -6.58 20.35
CA PHE A 39 2.70 -6.15 19.33
C PHE A 39 1.24 -6.22 19.80
N GLY A 40 0.86 -7.24 20.56
CA GLY A 40 -0.50 -7.38 21.10
C GLY A 40 -0.86 -6.28 22.10
N LEU A 41 0.05 -5.93 23.00
CA LEU A 41 -0.12 -4.79 23.91
C LEU A 41 -0.21 -3.48 23.15
N PHE A 42 0.65 -3.26 22.14
CA PHE A 42 0.56 -2.10 21.27
C PHE A 42 -0.80 -2.01 20.59
N LEU A 43 -1.30 -3.08 19.96
CA LEU A 43 -2.60 -3.09 19.29
C LEU A 43 -3.75 -2.74 20.25
N LYS A 44 -3.80 -3.38 21.43
CA LYS A 44 -4.82 -3.07 22.44
C LYS A 44 -4.74 -1.63 22.93
N GLY A 45 -3.52 -1.13 23.13
CA GLY A 45 -3.26 0.25 23.56
C GLY A 45 -3.69 1.25 22.50
N VAL A 46 -3.18 1.14 21.27
CA VAL A 46 -3.46 2.10 20.20
C VAL A 46 -4.95 2.17 19.86
N ILE A 47 -5.68 1.05 19.89
CA ILE A 47 -7.12 1.04 19.68
C ILE A 47 -7.84 1.79 20.81
N ARG A 48 -7.46 1.53 22.07
CA ARG A 48 -8.05 2.15 23.26
C ARG A 48 -7.81 3.66 23.29
N GLU A 49 -6.58 4.09 23.04
CA GLU A 49 -6.20 5.51 23.05
C GLU A 49 -6.85 6.29 21.89
N ASN A 50 -7.32 5.61 20.85
CA ASN A 50 -8.14 6.19 19.78
C ASN A 50 -9.66 6.07 20.07
N ALA A 51 -10.05 5.97 21.35
CA ALA A 51 -11.43 5.93 21.82
C ALA A 51 -12.29 4.77 21.25
N LEU A 52 -11.66 3.64 20.94
CA LEU A 52 -12.33 2.40 20.53
C LEU A 52 -12.13 1.32 21.58
N ASP A 53 -13.14 0.46 21.78
CA ASP A 53 -12.99 -0.71 22.63
C ASP A 53 -12.38 -1.88 21.83
N PRO A 54 -11.18 -2.38 22.21
CA PRO A 54 -10.57 -3.52 21.54
C PRO A 54 -11.34 -4.85 21.70
N SER A 55 -12.34 -4.92 22.58
CA SER A 55 -13.25 -6.08 22.71
C SER A 55 -14.27 -6.16 21.58
N HIS A 56 -14.55 -5.04 20.90
CA HIS A 56 -15.48 -4.96 19.77
C HIS A 56 -14.80 -5.21 18.40
N ILE A 57 -13.55 -5.68 18.38
CA ILE A 57 -12.92 -6.19 17.16
C ILE A 57 -13.40 -7.63 16.99
N ASP A 58 -14.14 -7.89 15.91
CA ASP A 58 -14.74 -9.20 15.63
C ASP A 58 -13.91 -9.99 14.61
N ASP A 59 -13.21 -9.28 13.74
CA ASP A 59 -12.46 -9.84 12.62
C ASP A 59 -11.14 -9.11 12.41
N ILE A 60 -10.13 -9.86 11.95
CA ILE A 60 -8.81 -9.33 11.62
C ILE A 60 -8.40 -9.80 10.23
N ALA A 61 -8.00 -8.87 9.37
CA ALA A 61 -7.50 -9.14 8.01
C ALA A 61 -6.05 -8.67 7.86
N ILE A 62 -5.19 -9.47 7.22
CA ILE A 62 -3.76 -9.19 7.10
C ILE A 62 -3.27 -9.32 5.65
N SER A 63 -2.53 -8.32 5.15
CA SER A 63 -1.58 -8.47 4.04
C SER A 63 -0.16 -8.41 4.58
N SER A 64 0.75 -9.16 3.97
CA SER A 64 2.15 -9.20 4.38
C SER A 64 3.08 -9.38 3.19
N VAL A 65 4.15 -8.60 3.18
CA VAL A 65 5.33 -8.80 2.32
C VAL A 65 6.59 -9.06 3.16
N VAL A 66 6.44 -9.26 4.48
CA VAL A 66 7.54 -9.45 5.44
C VAL A 66 7.33 -10.76 6.22
N PRO A 67 7.79 -11.91 5.70
CA PRO A 67 7.53 -13.22 6.30
C PRO A 67 8.02 -13.37 7.75
N SER A 68 9.11 -12.68 8.11
CA SER A 68 9.69 -12.74 9.46
C SER A 68 8.78 -12.16 10.55
N LEU A 69 7.82 -11.30 10.20
CA LEU A 69 6.88 -10.71 11.16
C LEU A 69 5.57 -11.49 11.26
N GLU A 70 5.24 -12.34 10.28
CA GLU A 70 3.96 -13.04 10.22
C GLU A 70 3.70 -13.85 11.48
N TYR A 71 4.68 -14.63 11.95
CA TYR A 71 4.49 -15.49 13.12
C TYR A 71 4.06 -14.69 14.36
N SER A 72 4.82 -13.65 14.71
CA SER A 72 4.56 -12.82 15.89
C SER A 72 3.23 -12.07 15.79
N VAL A 73 2.93 -11.49 14.61
CA VAL A 73 1.68 -10.74 14.39
C VAL A 73 0.45 -11.66 14.49
N ASN A 74 0.51 -12.84 13.89
CA ASN A 74 -0.57 -13.83 13.99
C ASN A 74 -0.78 -14.28 15.44
N ALA A 75 0.30 -14.60 16.14
CA ALA A 75 0.24 -14.99 17.55
C ALA A 75 -0.33 -13.87 18.44
N ALA A 76 -0.02 -12.59 18.14
CA ALA A 76 -0.61 -11.45 18.85
C ALA A 76 -2.13 -11.37 18.65
N CYS A 77 -2.61 -11.56 17.42
CA CYS A 77 -4.04 -11.56 17.10
C CYS A 77 -4.78 -12.65 17.90
N ILE A 78 -4.26 -13.88 17.91
CA ILE A 78 -4.86 -15.00 18.63
C ILE A 78 -4.81 -14.76 20.15
N LYS A 79 -3.65 -14.35 20.68
CA LYS A 79 -3.45 -14.21 22.14
C LYS A 79 -4.25 -13.06 22.75
N TYR A 80 -4.36 -11.92 22.06
CA TYR A 80 -4.95 -10.71 22.63
C TYR A 80 -6.39 -10.44 22.15
N PHE A 81 -6.78 -10.95 20.99
CA PHE A 81 -8.12 -10.76 20.44
C PHE A 81 -8.91 -12.05 20.33
N SER A 82 -8.30 -13.21 20.58
CA SER A 82 -8.93 -14.53 20.39
C SER A 82 -9.45 -14.74 18.95
N ILE A 83 -8.84 -14.06 17.98
CA ILE A 83 -9.19 -14.11 16.56
C ILE A 83 -8.04 -14.68 15.77
N THR A 84 -8.35 -15.67 14.92
CA THR A 84 -7.43 -16.14 13.87
C THR A 84 -7.60 -15.23 12.66
N PRO A 85 -6.58 -14.45 12.26
CA PRO A 85 -6.74 -13.47 11.19
C PRO A 85 -6.86 -14.13 9.81
N LEU A 86 -7.68 -13.54 8.94
CA LEU A 86 -7.73 -13.89 7.52
C LEU A 86 -6.56 -13.25 6.79
N GLN A 87 -5.65 -14.07 6.29
CA GLN A 87 -4.48 -13.60 5.55
C GLN A 87 -4.75 -13.58 4.05
N LEU A 88 -4.36 -12.50 3.39
CA LEU A 88 -4.36 -12.39 1.94
C LEU A 88 -3.19 -13.21 1.37
N LYS A 89 -3.47 -14.48 1.06
CA LYS A 89 -2.53 -15.45 0.49
C LYS A 89 -3.08 -16.06 -0.82
N PRO A 90 -2.22 -16.67 -1.66
CA PRO A 90 -2.67 -17.40 -2.84
C PRO A 90 -3.78 -18.39 -2.49
N GLY A 91 -4.85 -18.43 -3.29
CA GLY A 91 -6.02 -19.29 -3.07
C GLY A 91 -7.22 -18.59 -2.41
N ILE A 92 -7.03 -17.40 -1.82
CA ILE A 92 -8.17 -16.57 -1.39
C ILE A 92 -8.90 -16.01 -2.63
N LYS A 93 -10.23 -16.08 -2.63
CA LYS A 93 -11.06 -15.47 -3.68
C LYS A 93 -11.02 -13.95 -3.56
N THR A 94 -10.23 -13.30 -4.41
CA THR A 94 -10.07 -11.85 -4.46
C THR A 94 -11.06 -11.14 -5.39
N GLY A 95 -11.73 -11.89 -6.27
CA GLY A 95 -12.57 -11.31 -7.34
C GLY A 95 -11.78 -10.65 -8.47
N ILE A 96 -10.45 -10.81 -8.48
CA ILE A 96 -9.54 -10.28 -9.49
C ILE A 96 -8.88 -11.44 -10.22
N LYS A 97 -8.84 -11.35 -11.55
CA LYS A 97 -8.15 -12.33 -12.39
C LYS A 97 -6.71 -11.89 -12.63
N LEU A 98 -5.75 -12.69 -12.17
CA LEU A 98 -4.33 -12.39 -12.35
C LEU A 98 -3.87 -12.82 -13.75
N LYS A 99 -3.47 -11.86 -14.60
CA LYS A 99 -2.95 -12.08 -15.97
C LYS A 99 -1.43 -12.04 -16.00
N ILE A 100 -0.79 -12.62 -15.00
CA ILE A 100 0.67 -12.70 -14.90
C ILE A 100 1.12 -14.16 -14.83
N LYS A 101 2.39 -14.41 -15.17
CA LYS A 101 2.94 -15.78 -15.24
C LYS A 101 2.98 -16.45 -13.87
N ASN A 102 3.56 -15.77 -12.87
CA ASN A 102 3.79 -16.32 -11.54
C ASN A 102 2.96 -15.56 -10.50
N THR A 103 1.72 -16.01 -10.27
CA THR A 103 0.77 -15.32 -9.39
C THR A 103 1.20 -15.24 -7.93
N HIS A 104 2.09 -16.14 -7.48
CA HIS A 104 2.62 -16.19 -6.12
C HIS A 104 3.72 -15.17 -5.84
N GLU A 105 4.27 -14.52 -6.87
CA GLU A 105 5.32 -13.49 -6.73
C GLU A 105 4.76 -12.08 -6.50
N ILE A 106 3.44 -11.88 -6.65
CA ILE A 106 2.83 -10.58 -6.35
C ILE A 106 2.74 -10.41 -4.85
N GLY A 107 3.26 -9.28 -4.34
CA GLY A 107 3.08 -8.86 -2.96
C GLY A 107 1.60 -8.74 -2.57
N ALA A 108 1.26 -9.19 -1.37
CA ALA A 108 -0.12 -9.16 -0.88
C ALA A 108 -0.69 -7.73 -0.81
N ASP A 109 0.15 -6.74 -0.53
CA ASP A 109 -0.15 -5.31 -0.55
C ASP A 109 -0.70 -4.84 -1.92
N ARG A 110 -0.04 -5.25 -3.02
CA ARG A 110 -0.46 -4.91 -4.39
C ARG A 110 -1.80 -5.55 -4.74
N ILE A 111 -2.06 -6.76 -4.25
CA ILE A 111 -3.37 -7.41 -4.42
C ILE A 111 -4.44 -6.69 -3.60
N ALA A 112 -4.16 -6.30 -2.36
CA ALA A 112 -5.09 -5.53 -1.52
C ALA A 112 -5.45 -4.20 -2.20
N ASN A 113 -4.45 -3.47 -2.68
CA ASN A 113 -4.63 -2.24 -3.46
C ASN A 113 -5.54 -2.46 -4.68
N ALA A 114 -5.32 -3.54 -5.44
CA ALA A 114 -6.13 -3.88 -6.59
C ALA A 114 -7.59 -4.21 -6.23
N ILE A 115 -7.83 -4.89 -5.10
CA ILE A 115 -9.19 -5.20 -4.59
C ILE A 115 -9.96 -3.90 -4.33
N ALA A 116 -9.34 -2.95 -3.63
CA ALA A 116 -9.96 -1.66 -3.35
C ALA A 116 -10.21 -0.85 -4.63
N ALA A 117 -9.21 -0.76 -5.52
CA ALA A 117 -9.32 0.02 -6.76
C ALA A 117 -10.47 -0.46 -7.65
N VAL A 118 -10.61 -1.78 -7.84
CA VAL A 118 -11.69 -2.38 -8.64
C VAL A 118 -13.06 -2.21 -7.99
N ALA A 119 -13.13 -2.18 -6.66
CA ALA A 119 -14.38 -1.94 -5.95
C ALA A 119 -14.84 -0.47 -6.07
N HIS A 120 -13.91 0.48 -5.99
CA HIS A 120 -14.21 1.92 -6.09
C HIS A 120 -14.52 2.37 -7.52
N PHE A 121 -13.85 1.78 -8.50
CA PHE A 121 -13.98 2.15 -9.92
C PHE A 121 -14.38 0.93 -10.76
N PRO A 122 -15.62 0.42 -10.58
CA PRO A 122 -16.08 -0.74 -11.31
C PRO A 122 -16.13 -0.45 -12.82
N HIS A 123 -15.76 -1.45 -13.63
CA HIS A 123 -15.78 -1.38 -15.10
C HIS A 123 -14.90 -0.27 -15.71
N LYS A 124 -13.85 0.16 -15.00
CA LYS A 124 -12.85 1.13 -15.50
C LYS A 124 -11.48 0.49 -15.56
N ASN A 125 -10.68 0.93 -16.52
CA ASN A 125 -9.22 0.73 -16.47
C ASN A 125 -8.68 1.58 -15.32
N VAL A 126 -7.83 1.00 -14.49
CA VAL A 126 -7.23 1.69 -13.34
C VAL A 126 -5.73 1.46 -13.29
N MET A 127 -4.99 2.50 -12.91
CA MET A 127 -3.60 2.38 -12.53
C MET A 127 -3.43 2.81 -11.08
N ILE A 128 -2.68 2.03 -10.31
CA ILE A 128 -2.40 2.31 -8.92
C ILE A 128 -0.93 2.67 -8.80
N ILE A 129 -0.64 3.84 -8.25
CA ILE A 129 0.70 4.32 -7.97
C ILE A 129 0.88 4.36 -6.46
N ASP A 130 1.67 3.44 -5.92
CA ASP A 130 1.99 3.40 -4.49
C ASP A 130 3.37 4.00 -4.26
N PHE A 131 3.42 5.20 -3.69
CA PHE A 131 4.64 5.91 -3.31
C PHE A 131 5.12 5.49 -1.91
N GLY A 132 5.44 4.21 -1.77
CA GLY A 132 5.89 3.57 -0.53
C GLY A 132 7.41 3.48 -0.41
N THR A 133 7.89 2.41 0.24
CA THR A 133 9.31 2.07 0.32
C THR A 133 9.92 1.93 -1.07
N ALA A 134 9.25 1.17 -1.94
CA ALA A 134 9.41 1.24 -3.38
C ALA A 134 8.23 2.01 -3.98
N THR A 135 8.46 2.70 -5.10
CA THR A 135 7.33 3.20 -5.89
C THR A 135 6.85 2.07 -6.80
N THR A 136 5.59 1.67 -6.68
CA THR A 136 5.01 0.63 -7.55
C THR A 136 3.92 1.21 -8.43
N VAL A 137 3.84 0.71 -9.65
CA VAL A 137 2.80 1.03 -10.63
C VAL A 137 2.09 -0.27 -10.98
N CYS A 138 0.78 -0.36 -10.79
CA CYS A 138 0.00 -1.56 -11.13
C CYS A 138 -1.11 -1.20 -12.11
N ALA A 139 -1.34 -2.06 -13.11
CA ALA A 139 -2.38 -1.86 -14.13
C ALA A 139 -3.46 -2.93 -14.02
N ILE A 140 -4.73 -2.50 -13.95
CA ILE A 140 -5.89 -3.40 -13.93
C ILE A 140 -6.89 -2.89 -14.97
N ASN A 141 -7.42 -3.80 -15.81
CA ASN A 141 -8.39 -3.40 -16.83
C ASN A 141 -9.84 -3.41 -16.31
N ALA A 142 -10.76 -2.87 -17.13
CA ALA A 142 -12.20 -2.81 -16.84
C ALA A 142 -12.86 -4.19 -16.56
N ASN A 143 -12.22 -5.28 -16.95
CA ASN A 143 -12.69 -6.66 -16.72
C ASN A 143 -12.17 -7.27 -15.40
N LYS A 144 -11.60 -6.45 -14.50
CA LYS A 144 -10.99 -6.89 -13.24
C LYS A 144 -9.80 -7.82 -13.46
N GLU A 145 -9.06 -7.64 -14.57
CA GLU A 145 -7.86 -8.39 -14.84
C GLU A 145 -6.62 -7.59 -14.44
N TYR A 146 -5.82 -8.13 -13.51
CA TYR A 146 -4.55 -7.56 -13.10
C TYR A 146 -3.50 -7.88 -14.15
N LEU A 147 -3.08 -6.86 -14.91
CA LEU A 147 -2.22 -7.01 -16.08
C LEU A 147 -0.72 -7.06 -15.75
N GLY A 148 -0.35 -6.60 -14.56
CA GLY A 148 1.04 -6.49 -14.13
C GLY A 148 1.36 -5.10 -13.60
N GLY A 149 2.63 -4.73 -13.71
CA GLY A 149 3.08 -3.44 -13.22
C GLY A 149 4.59 -3.26 -13.28
N ALA A 150 5.06 -2.14 -12.74
CA ALA A 150 6.46 -1.79 -12.59
C ALA A 150 6.79 -1.53 -11.11
N ILE A 151 8.06 -1.71 -10.75
CA ILE A 151 8.60 -1.40 -9.42
C ILE A 151 9.86 -0.58 -9.64
N MET A 152 9.96 0.57 -8.98
CA MET A 152 11.14 1.43 -9.02
C MET A 152 11.54 1.83 -7.59
N PRO A 153 12.80 2.25 -7.37
CA PRO A 153 13.21 2.80 -6.08
C PRO A 153 12.26 3.91 -5.64
N GLY A 154 11.76 3.83 -4.41
CA GLY A 154 10.99 4.92 -3.82
C GLY A 154 11.90 6.10 -3.49
N ILE A 155 11.32 7.28 -3.26
CA ILE A 155 12.10 8.52 -3.05
C ILE A 155 13.14 8.38 -1.94
N LYS A 156 12.76 7.73 -0.83
CA LYS A 156 13.68 7.51 0.28
C LYS A 156 14.81 6.54 -0.07
N ILE A 157 14.53 5.44 -0.79
CA ILE A 157 15.57 4.54 -1.29
C ILE A 157 16.51 5.28 -2.23
N SER A 158 15.98 6.12 -3.13
CA SER A 158 16.81 6.92 -4.04
C SER A 158 17.74 7.87 -3.29
N MET A 159 17.25 8.54 -2.24
CA MET A 159 18.09 9.37 -1.37
C MET A 159 19.15 8.54 -0.65
N ASP A 160 18.76 7.42 -0.04
CA ASP A 160 19.67 6.56 0.70
C ASP A 160 20.75 5.97 -0.23
N ALA A 161 20.40 5.65 -1.47
CA ALA A 161 21.33 5.19 -2.49
C ALA A 161 22.35 6.28 -2.89
N LEU A 162 21.90 7.52 -3.10
CA LEU A 162 22.81 8.65 -3.37
C LEU A 162 23.77 8.88 -2.20
N HIS A 163 23.26 8.85 -0.97
CA HIS A 163 24.09 9.03 0.22
C HIS A 163 25.11 7.90 0.40
N THR A 164 24.69 6.65 0.19
CA THR A 164 25.52 5.46 0.44
C THR A 164 26.56 5.23 -0.65
N HIS A 165 26.23 5.54 -1.92
CA HIS A 165 27.04 5.12 -3.06
C HIS A 165 27.72 6.26 -3.83
N ALA A 166 27.44 7.53 -3.52
CA ALA A 166 28.13 8.67 -4.12
C ALA A 166 28.95 9.43 -3.06
N ALA A 167 30.26 9.56 -3.30
CA ALA A 167 31.14 10.31 -2.41
C ALA A 167 30.68 11.78 -2.32
N ARG A 168 30.55 12.29 -1.09
CA ARG A 168 30.22 13.70 -0.75
C ARG A 168 28.75 14.13 -0.94
N LEU A 169 27.81 13.21 -1.18
CA LEU A 169 26.37 13.55 -1.13
C LEU A 169 25.82 13.29 0.28
N ALA A 170 25.54 14.37 1.00
CA ALA A 170 24.88 14.32 2.30
C ALA A 170 23.38 13.97 2.13
N PRO A 171 22.75 13.33 3.13
CA PRO A 171 21.30 13.15 3.12
C PRO A 171 20.60 14.49 3.22
N VAL A 172 19.53 14.67 2.45
CA VAL A 172 18.71 15.88 2.44
C VAL A 172 17.26 15.54 2.75
N ASP A 173 16.51 16.55 3.18
CA ASP A 173 15.08 16.40 3.40
C ASP A 173 14.36 16.18 2.07
N ILE A 174 13.35 15.30 2.11
CA ILE A 174 12.49 15.02 0.96
C ILE A 174 11.38 16.08 0.95
N VAL A 175 11.47 17.02 0.03
CA VAL A 175 10.55 18.15 -0.10
C VAL A 175 10.15 18.37 -1.56
N ILE A 176 9.08 19.14 -1.78
CA ILE A 176 8.75 19.66 -3.12
C ILE A 176 9.77 20.76 -3.44
N PRO A 177 10.59 20.61 -4.49
CA PRO A 177 11.61 21.61 -4.84
C PRO A 177 10.96 22.89 -5.37
N THR A 178 11.57 24.05 -5.08
CA THR A 178 11.13 25.35 -5.61
C THR A 178 11.60 25.61 -7.05
N GLU A 179 12.65 24.91 -7.48
CA GLU A 179 13.26 25.05 -8.80
C GLU A 179 13.60 23.68 -9.41
N VAL A 180 13.52 23.57 -10.74
CA VAL A 180 13.83 22.33 -11.46
C VAL A 180 15.34 22.09 -11.53
N ILE A 181 16.14 23.15 -11.67
CA ILE A 181 17.60 23.03 -11.71
C ILE A 181 18.13 23.81 -10.51
N GLY A 182 18.49 23.08 -9.47
CA GLY A 182 19.05 23.64 -8.24
C GLY A 182 20.39 24.34 -8.45
N THR A 183 20.73 25.27 -7.56
CA THR A 183 22.04 25.95 -7.53
C THR A 183 22.95 25.51 -6.38
N THR A 184 22.46 24.58 -5.54
CA THR A 184 23.20 23.96 -4.44
C THR A 184 23.10 22.44 -4.54
N THR A 185 24.06 21.70 -3.96
CA THR A 185 24.00 20.23 -3.92
C THR A 185 22.69 19.72 -3.34
N GLU A 186 22.19 20.39 -2.30
CA GLU A 186 20.92 20.05 -1.67
C GLU A 186 19.74 20.20 -2.63
N SER A 187 19.58 21.37 -3.25
CA SER A 187 18.51 21.64 -4.22
C SER A 187 18.64 20.77 -5.48
N ASN A 188 19.86 20.42 -5.89
CA ASN A 188 20.10 19.46 -6.98
C ASN A 188 19.58 18.07 -6.64
N ILE A 189 19.87 17.56 -5.43
CA ILE A 189 19.37 16.26 -4.99
C ILE A 189 17.85 16.28 -4.84
N GLN A 190 17.29 17.28 -4.15
CA GLN A 190 15.84 17.42 -3.95
C GLN A 190 15.09 17.45 -5.29
N SER A 191 15.58 18.24 -6.24
CA SER A 191 15.02 18.28 -7.59
C SER A 191 15.11 16.92 -8.30
N GLY A 192 16.29 16.30 -8.31
CA GLY A 192 16.48 15.00 -8.94
C GLY A 192 15.57 13.91 -8.36
N LEU A 193 15.42 13.86 -7.04
CA LEU A 193 14.54 12.93 -6.34
C LEU A 193 13.07 13.13 -6.72
N TYR A 194 12.60 14.38 -6.73
CA TYR A 194 11.20 14.70 -7.05
C TYR A 194 10.86 14.47 -8.52
N TYR A 195 11.63 15.07 -9.44
CA TYR A 195 11.33 15.02 -10.87
C TYR A 195 11.61 13.66 -11.51
N SER A 196 12.51 12.84 -10.94
CA SER A 196 12.70 11.47 -11.42
C SER A 196 11.46 10.60 -11.19
N GLN A 197 10.81 10.73 -10.03
CA GLN A 197 9.54 10.04 -9.76
C GLN A 197 8.41 10.60 -10.63
N LEU A 198 8.25 11.93 -10.66
CA LEU A 198 7.18 12.57 -11.42
C LEU A 198 7.25 12.20 -12.90
N GLY A 199 8.44 12.33 -13.51
CA GLY A 199 8.66 11.97 -14.91
C GLY A 199 8.54 10.47 -15.17
N GLY A 200 9.16 9.64 -14.32
CA GLY A 200 9.11 8.18 -14.44
C GLY A 200 7.69 7.63 -14.39
N VAL A 201 6.89 8.07 -13.40
CA VAL A 201 5.48 7.67 -13.27
C VAL A 201 4.65 8.21 -14.44
N SER A 202 4.84 9.48 -14.83
CA SER A 202 4.10 10.08 -15.97
C SER A 202 4.31 9.27 -17.25
N MET A 203 5.56 8.90 -17.55
CA MET A 203 5.88 8.08 -18.73
C MET A 203 5.27 6.67 -18.64
N MET A 204 5.27 6.04 -17.46
CA MET A 204 4.65 4.73 -17.29
C MET A 204 3.13 4.78 -17.50
N ILE A 205 2.47 5.83 -17.03
CA ILE A 205 1.04 6.05 -17.27
C ILE A 205 0.76 6.18 -18.76
N GLU A 206 1.51 7.04 -19.44
CA GLU A 206 1.35 7.26 -20.89
C GLU A 206 1.55 5.97 -21.67
N GLN A 207 2.66 5.27 -21.44
CA GLN A 207 2.99 4.02 -22.14
C GLN A 207 1.95 2.92 -21.84
N THR A 208 1.46 2.82 -20.61
CA THR A 208 0.42 1.85 -20.24
C THR A 208 -0.90 2.16 -20.95
N CYS A 209 -1.31 3.43 -21.01
CA CYS A 209 -2.50 3.86 -21.73
C CYS A 209 -2.42 3.50 -23.22
N GLN A 210 -1.26 3.75 -23.84
CA GLN A 210 -1.03 3.45 -25.26
C GLN A 210 -1.00 1.95 -25.56
N THR A 211 -0.36 1.15 -24.70
CA THR A 211 -0.04 -0.26 -25.01
C THR A 211 -1.03 -1.27 -24.43
N LEU A 212 -1.61 -1.01 -23.25
CA LEU A 212 -2.47 -1.96 -22.53
C LEU A 212 -3.95 -1.58 -22.52
N PHE A 213 -4.26 -0.28 -22.61
CA PHE A 213 -5.65 0.21 -22.53
C PHE A 213 -6.21 0.72 -23.86
N ASN A 214 -5.54 0.46 -24.99
CA ASN A 214 -5.99 0.87 -26.32
C ASN A 214 -6.32 2.38 -26.41
N LYS A 215 -5.55 3.23 -25.72
CA LYS A 215 -5.74 4.68 -25.59
C LYS A 215 -6.98 5.10 -24.79
N ASP A 216 -7.67 4.18 -24.13
CA ASP A 216 -8.69 4.51 -23.14
C ASP A 216 -8.02 5.01 -21.85
N LYS A 217 -8.39 6.21 -21.40
CA LYS A 217 -7.75 6.85 -20.25
C LYS A 217 -8.14 6.08 -18.98
N PRO A 218 -7.18 5.50 -18.23
CA PRO A 218 -7.47 4.88 -16.95
C PRO A 218 -7.71 5.92 -15.85
N ILE A 219 -8.38 5.51 -14.77
CA ILE A 219 -8.36 6.25 -13.50
C ILE A 219 -7.02 5.99 -12.82
N ILE A 220 -6.30 7.05 -12.48
CA ILE A 220 -5.03 6.96 -11.77
C ILE A 220 -5.25 7.22 -10.28
N ILE A 221 -4.90 6.23 -9.47
CA ILE A 221 -5.03 6.26 -8.01
C ILE A 221 -3.63 6.37 -7.41
N ALA A 222 -3.40 7.36 -6.55
CA ALA A 222 -2.19 7.45 -5.74
C ALA A 222 -2.43 6.99 -4.30
N THR A 223 -1.46 6.26 -3.75
CA THR A 223 -1.40 5.86 -2.34
C THR A 223 0.06 5.84 -1.86
N GLY A 224 0.30 5.44 -0.62
CA GLY A 224 1.65 5.40 -0.04
C GLY A 224 2.05 6.70 0.65
N GLY A 225 3.10 6.61 1.47
CA GLY A 225 3.51 7.69 2.38
C GLY A 225 3.98 8.97 1.68
N TYR A 226 4.53 8.85 0.47
CA TYR A 226 5.06 9.99 -0.29
C TYR A 226 4.10 10.54 -1.36
N ALA A 227 2.87 10.01 -1.48
CA ALA A 227 1.90 10.46 -2.48
C ALA A 227 1.55 11.95 -2.36
N HIS A 228 1.52 12.47 -1.13
CA HIS A 228 1.20 13.86 -0.83
C HIS A 228 2.16 14.87 -1.49
N LEU A 229 3.39 14.47 -1.82
CA LEU A 229 4.34 15.33 -2.54
C LEU A 229 3.86 15.68 -3.95
N PHE A 230 3.05 14.81 -4.57
CA PHE A 230 2.61 14.95 -5.96
C PHE A 230 1.15 15.42 -6.08
N GLN A 231 0.48 15.76 -4.97
CA GLN A 231 -0.95 16.13 -4.95
C GLN A 231 -1.30 17.36 -5.80
N ASN A 232 -0.35 18.27 -6.00
CA ASN A 232 -0.53 19.49 -6.79
C ASN A 232 -0.11 19.31 -8.26
N THR A 233 0.08 18.07 -8.70
CA THR A 233 0.44 17.73 -10.08
C THR A 233 -0.72 17.03 -10.77
N PRO A 234 -0.80 17.05 -12.12
CA PRO A 234 -1.82 16.30 -12.85
C PRO A 234 -1.52 14.78 -12.92
N LEU A 235 -0.63 14.26 -12.07
CA LEU A 235 -0.12 12.90 -12.15
C LEU A 235 -1.18 11.83 -11.87
N PHE A 236 -2.13 12.13 -10.98
CA PHE A 236 -3.19 11.20 -10.60
C PHE A 236 -4.54 11.89 -10.45
N ASP A 237 -5.63 11.12 -10.61
CA ASP A 237 -6.99 11.65 -10.52
C ASP A 237 -7.51 11.65 -9.06
N VAL A 238 -7.06 10.70 -8.23
CA VAL A 238 -7.47 10.58 -6.82
C VAL A 238 -6.34 10.05 -5.93
N MET A 239 -6.27 10.56 -4.69
CA MET A 239 -5.39 10.02 -3.65
C MET A 239 -6.23 9.27 -2.61
N ILE A 240 -5.87 8.01 -2.33
CA ILE A 240 -6.53 7.16 -1.33
C ILE A 240 -5.45 6.62 -0.37
N PRO A 241 -5.15 7.33 0.75
CA PRO A 241 -4.04 6.98 1.63
C PRO A 241 -4.13 5.60 2.30
N ASP A 242 -5.35 5.08 2.46
CA ASP A 242 -5.67 3.83 3.13
C ASP A 242 -6.14 2.71 2.17
N LEU A 243 -5.79 2.82 0.88
CA LEU A 243 -6.22 1.91 -0.18
C LEU A 243 -6.00 0.41 0.17
N ALA A 244 -4.83 0.04 0.68
CA ALA A 244 -4.52 -1.33 1.07
C ALA A 244 -5.46 -1.84 2.19
N LEU A 245 -5.71 -1.00 3.21
CA LEU A 245 -6.58 -1.33 4.33
C LEU A 245 -8.03 -1.52 3.86
N GLN A 246 -8.49 -0.68 2.94
CA GLN A 246 -9.82 -0.83 2.33
C GLN A 246 -9.92 -2.15 1.54
N GLY A 247 -8.85 -2.54 0.85
CA GLY A 247 -8.77 -3.81 0.13
C GLY A 247 -8.91 -5.02 1.05
N LEU A 248 -8.20 -5.00 2.19
CA LEU A 248 -8.30 -6.04 3.22
C LEU A 248 -9.71 -6.13 3.81
N ARG A 249 -10.34 -4.99 4.11
CA ARG A 249 -11.71 -4.91 4.61
C ARG A 249 -12.72 -5.49 3.60
N ILE A 250 -12.56 -5.18 2.31
CA ILE A 250 -13.43 -5.72 1.24
C ILE A 250 -13.22 -7.23 1.11
N MET A 251 -11.97 -7.70 1.16
CA MET A 251 -11.62 -9.12 1.08
C MET A 251 -12.32 -9.91 2.19
N ILE A 252 -12.20 -9.49 3.45
CA ILE A 252 -12.76 -10.24 4.57
C ILE A 252 -14.30 -10.26 4.52
N LYS A 253 -14.96 -9.14 4.23
CA LYS A 253 -16.42 -9.10 4.01
C LYS A 253 -16.87 -10.09 2.94
N THR A 254 -16.14 -10.13 1.81
CA THR A 254 -16.43 -11.07 0.71
C THR A 254 -16.27 -12.53 1.14
N HIS A 255 -15.25 -12.82 1.97
CA HIS A 255 -15.00 -14.16 2.49
C HIS A 255 -16.13 -14.65 3.41
N HIS A 256 -16.67 -13.78 4.28
CA HIS A 256 -17.79 -14.14 5.17
C HIS A 256 -19.07 -14.47 4.37
N VAL A 257 -19.42 -13.64 3.39
CA VAL A 257 -20.61 -13.87 2.55
C VAL A 257 -20.52 -15.22 1.82
N GLN A 258 -19.33 -15.60 1.35
CA GLN A 258 -19.13 -16.88 0.68
C GLN A 258 -19.25 -18.07 1.63
N ARG A 259 -18.76 -17.95 2.88
CA ARG A 259 -18.91 -18.99 3.90
C ARG A 259 -20.36 -19.18 4.35
N MET A 260 -21.15 -18.12 4.40
CA MET A 260 -22.58 -18.23 4.73
C MET A 260 -23.40 -18.90 3.62
N ASN A 261 -22.93 -18.85 2.37
CA ASN A 261 -23.62 -19.40 1.20
C ASN A 261 -23.11 -20.79 0.78
N ALA A 262 -22.17 -21.38 1.52
CA ALA A 262 -21.58 -22.70 1.26
C ALA A 262 -22.10 -23.73 2.27
#